data_AF-A0A540VHL7-F1
#
_entry.id   AF-A0A540VHL7-F1
#
_cell.length_a   1.000
_cell.length_b   1.000
_cell.length_c   1.000
_cell.angle_alpha   90.00
_cell.angle_beta   90.00
_cell.angle_gamma   90.00
#
_symmetry.space_group_name_H-M   'P 1'
#
loop_
_entity.id
_entity.type
_entity.pdbx_description
1 polymer ?
#
loop_
_entity_poly.entity_id
_entity_poly.type
_entity_poly.pdbx_seq_one_letter_code
_entity_poly.pdbx_strand_id
1 'polypeptide(L)' 'MGIEAAFVNHIFDEFAQESSGLERSYQGSGLGLTVSRRLIERVGGQIQVDSIKEEGTTFHVTLPADIRSQVQGDT' A
#
# COMPACT_ATOMS: atom_id res chain seq x y z
N MET A 1 -8.96 -13.76 -7.17
CA MET A 1 -8.46 -12.39 -6.82
C MET A 1 -7.65 -12.47 -5.55
N GLY A 2 -6.41 -11.99 -5.55
CA GLY A 2 -5.47 -12.10 -4.43
C GLY A 2 -4.03 -11.88 -4.95
N ILE A 3 -3.05 -11.77 -4.05
CA ILE A 3 -1.66 -11.42 -4.39
C ILE A 3 -0.74 -12.60 -4.07
N GLU A 4 0.15 -12.93 -5.00
CA GLU A 4 1.23 -13.91 -4.81
C GLU A 4 2.11 -13.52 -3.63
N ALA A 5 2.43 -14.49 -2.77
CA ALA A 5 3.24 -14.24 -1.57
C ALA A 5 4.61 -13.61 -1.89
N ALA A 6 5.20 -13.96 -3.03
CA ALA A 6 6.44 -13.35 -3.51
C ALA A 6 6.30 -11.86 -3.84
N PHE A 7 5.12 -11.43 -4.27
CA PHE A 7 4.84 -10.05 -4.64
C PHE A 7 4.31 -9.20 -3.49
N VAL A 8 3.76 -9.81 -2.42
CA VAL A 8 3.21 -9.10 -1.24
C VAL A 8 4.19 -8.06 -0.67
N ASN A 9 5.49 -8.38 -0.61
CA ASN A 9 6.51 -7.45 -0.09
C ASN A 9 6.80 -6.28 -1.03
N HIS A 10 6.41 -6.37 -2.30
CA HIS A 10 6.68 -5.38 -3.35
C HIS A 10 5.47 -4.51 -3.68
N ILE A 11 4.29 -4.77 -3.13
CA ILE A 11 3.05 -4.07 -3.52
C ILE A 11 3.07 -2.56 -3.19
N PHE A 12 3.94 -2.15 -2.29
CA PHE A 12 4.12 -0.76 -1.89
C PHE A 12 5.28 -0.07 -2.60
N ASP A 13 6.02 -0.79 -3.46
CA ASP A 13 7.11 -0.24 -4.26
C ASP A 13 6.54 0.56 -5.43
N GLU A 14 7.22 1.65 -5.80
CA GLU A 14 6.77 2.51 -6.88
C GLU A 14 6.80 1.75 -8.21
N PHE A 15 5.69 1.84 -8.95
CA PHE A 15 5.51 1.19 -10.25
C PHE A 15 5.49 -0.35 -10.22
N ALA A 16 5.47 -0.98 -9.05
CA ALA A 16 5.39 -2.43 -8.93
C ALA A 16 4.00 -2.93 -9.39
N GLN A 17 4.00 -3.98 -10.22
CA GLN A 17 2.80 -4.69 -10.65
C GLN A 17 3.09 -6.19 -10.68
N GLU A 18 2.15 -7.00 -10.20
CA GLU A 18 2.28 -8.46 -10.13
C GLU A 18 2.37 -9.09 -11.54
N SER A 19 1.69 -8.50 -12.53
CA SER A 19 1.76 -8.91 -13.92
C SER A 19 2.98 -8.28 -14.61
N SER A 20 4.07 -9.04 -14.74
CA SER A 20 5.22 -8.67 -15.58
C SER A 20 5.03 -9.20 -17.01
N GLY A 21 4.56 -8.36 -17.95
CA GLY A 21 4.38 -8.77 -19.35
C GLY A 21 3.68 -7.73 -20.24
N LEU A 22 3.55 -8.04 -21.54
CA LEU A 22 2.82 -7.23 -22.54
C LEU A 22 1.32 -7.12 -22.21
N GLU A 23 0.81 -8.07 -21.43
CA GLU A 23 -0.52 -8.07 -20.85
C GLU A 23 -0.48 -7.31 -19.53
N ARG A 24 -0.61 -5.97 -19.59
CA ARG A 24 -1.04 -5.20 -18.41
C ARG A 24 -2.48 -5.58 -18.13
N SER A 25 -2.70 -6.68 -17.41
CA SER A 25 -4.04 -7.21 -17.15
C SER A 25 -4.90 -6.26 -16.32
N TYR A 26 -4.29 -5.28 -15.64
CA TYR A 26 -4.98 -4.27 -14.83
C TYR A 26 -4.46 -2.86 -15.11
N GLN A 27 -5.38 -1.93 -15.32
CA GLN A 27 -5.09 -0.51 -15.50
C GLN A 27 -4.57 0.08 -14.17
N GLY A 28 -3.42 0.76 -14.22
CA GLY A 28 -2.83 1.42 -13.06
C GLY A 28 -1.33 1.61 -13.23
N SER A 29 -0.76 2.66 -12.63
CA SER A 29 0.69 2.94 -12.67
C SER A 29 1.47 2.25 -11.54
N GLY A 30 0.82 1.45 -10.69
CA GLY A 30 1.45 0.90 -9.47
C GLY A 30 1.71 1.94 -8.38
N LEU A 31 1.21 3.18 -8.51
CA LEU A 31 1.48 4.25 -7.55
C LEU A 31 0.48 4.33 -6.39
N GLY A 32 -0.73 3.78 -6.55
CA GLY A 32 -1.81 3.93 -5.57
C GLY A 32 -1.40 3.52 -4.16
N LEU A 33 -0.93 2.27 -4.00
CA LEU A 33 -0.50 1.74 -2.70
C LEU A 33 0.74 2.43 -2.15
N THR A 34 1.67 2.84 -3.02
CA THR A 34 2.84 3.62 -2.60
C THR A 34 2.40 4.96 -1.98
N VAL A 35 1.49 5.67 -2.65
CA VAL A 35 0.95 6.95 -2.15
C VAL A 35 0.19 6.74 -0.84
N SER A 36 -0.65 5.70 -0.76
CA SER A 36 -1.36 5.35 0.47
C SER A 36 -0.41 5.11 1.64
N ARG A 37 0.64 4.29 1.45
CA ARG A 37 1.66 4.04 2.48
C ARG A 37 2.32 5.34 2.94
N ARG A 38 2.77 6.17 2.01
CA ARG A 38 3.40 7.46 2.32
C ARG A 38 2.48 8.40 3.10
N LEU A 39 1.19 8.46 2.77
CA LEU A 39 0.22 9.28 3.48
C LEU A 39 -0.03 8.75 4.91
N ILE A 40 -0.19 7.44 5.05
CA ILE A 40 -0.42 6.78 6.34
C ILE A 40 0.80 6.96 7.25
N GLU A 41 2.02 6.75 6.74
CA GLU A 41 3.25 6.97 7.48
C GLU A 41 3.43 8.45 7.89
N ARG A 42 3.08 9.39 7.01
CA ARG A 42 3.14 10.84 7.32
C ARG A 42 2.25 11.26 8.48
N VAL A 43 1.15 10.55 8.71
CA VAL A 43 0.27 10.80 9.87
C VAL A 43 0.62 9.92 11.07
N GLY A 44 1.79 9.27 11.07
CA GLY A 44 2.24 8.39 12.16
C GLY A 44 1.49 7.06 12.22
N GLY A 45 0.82 6.67 11.14
CA GLY A 45 0.11 5.41 11.02
C GLY A 45 0.95 4.29 10.42
N GLN A 46 0.32 3.12 10.31
CA GLN A 46 0.89 1.92 9.71
C GLN A 46 -0.12 1.25 8.79
N ILE A 47 0.36 0.64 7.71
CA ILE A 47 -0.42 -0.22 6.82
C ILE A 47 0.23 -1.61 6.74
N GLN A 48 -0.60 -2.64 6.83
CA GLN A 48 -0.23 -4.05 6.65
C GLN A 48 -1.19 -4.70 5.67
N VAL A 49 -0.80 -5.84 5.12
CA VAL A 49 -1.58 -6.57 4.12
C VAL A 49 -1.52 -8.06 4.42
N ASP A 50 -2.67 -8.70 4.37
CA ASP A 50 -2.82 -10.14 4.40
C ASP A 50 -3.50 -10.56 3.10
N SER A 51 -2.81 -11.33 2.27
CA SER A 51 -3.36 -11.77 0.99
C SER A 51 -3.05 -13.23 0.73
N ILE A 52 -4.03 -13.93 0.17
CA ILE A 52 -3.90 -15.28 -0.32
C ILE A 52 -4.36 -15.26 -1.77
N LYS A 53 -3.52 -15.80 -2.67
CA LYS A 53 -3.82 -15.87 -4.10
C LYS A 53 -5.14 -16.61 -4.31
N GLU A 54 -5.96 -16.09 -5.22
CA GLU A 54 -7.32 -16.57 -5.51
C GLU A 54 -8.37 -16.53 -4.38
N GLU A 55 -8.00 -16.26 -3.13
CA GLU A 55 -8.95 -16.12 -2.02
C GLU A 55 -9.29 -14.67 -1.69
N GLY A 56 -8.30 -13.76 -1.70
CA GLY A 56 -8.53 -12.34 -1.47
C GLY A 56 -7.34 -11.58 -0.90
N THR A 57 -7.60 -10.31 -0.59
CA THR A 57 -6.64 -9.39 0.02
C THR A 57 -7.34 -8.55 1.08
N THR A 58 -6.78 -8.49 2.27
CA THR A 58 -7.19 -7.63 3.37
C THR A 58 -6.07 -6.65 3.69
N PHE A 59 -6.41 -5.35 3.78
CA PHE A 59 -5.49 -4.31 4.22
C PHE A 59 -5.85 -3.87 5.63
N HIS A 60 -4.88 -3.86 6.52
CA HIS A 60 -5.01 -3.40 7.90
C HIS A 60 -4.34 -2.02 8.01
N VAL A 61 -5.12 -0.99 8.32
CA VAL A 61 -4.61 0.38 8.52
C VAL A 61 -4.81 0.78 9.97
N THR A 62 -3.72 1.15 10.62
CA THR A 62 -3.72 1.67 11.99
C THR A 62 -3.30 3.13 11.96
N LEU A 63 -4.12 4.01 12.53
CA LEU A 63 -3.86 5.45 12.60
C LEU A 63 -3.83 5.90 14.06
N PRO A 64 -3.02 6.91 14.42
CA PRO A 64 -3.10 7.53 15.73
C PRO A 64 -4.50 8.12 15.98
N ALA A 65 -4.99 7.97 17.21
CA ALA A 65 -6.29 8.51 17.60
C ALA A 65 -6.34 10.05 17.56
N ASP A 66 -5.18 10.71 17.71
CA ASP A 66 -5.04 12.16 17.57
C ASP A 66 -4.02 12.52 16.49
N ILE A 67 -4.54 12.84 15.30
CA ILE A 67 -3.77 13.25 14.13
C ILE A 67 -3.19 14.68 14.30
N ARG A 68 -3.67 15.47 15.27
CA ARG A 68 -3.24 16.87 15.45
C ARG A 68 -1.90 17.01 16.18
N SER A 69 -1.40 15.94 16.79
CA SER A 69 -0.18 15.99 17.62
C SER A 69 1.14 16.03 16.83
N GLN A 70 1.11 15.92 15.50
CA GLN A 70 2.33 15.72 14.68
C GLN A 70 2.59 16.78 13.61
N VAL A 71 1.73 17.80 13.46
CA VAL A 71 2.00 18.96 12.59
C VAL A 71 2.56 20.09 13.46
N GLN A 72 3.82 19.98 13.87
CA GLN A 72 4.52 21.02 14.61
C GLN A 72 5.72 21.54 13.82
N GLY A 73 5.56 22.76 13.27
CA GLY A 73 6.62 23.77 13.14
C GLY A 73 7.43 23.82 11.85
N ASP A 74 6.96 24.59 10.87
CA ASP A 74 7.85 25.46 10.08
C ASP A 74 7.37 26.90 10.32
N THR A 75 8.13 27.65 11.12
CA THR A 75 7.99 29.12 11.28
C THR A 75 8.79 29.80 10.18
#